data_AF-A0A0C2X2P3-F1
#
_entry.id   AF-A0A0C2X2P3-F1
#
_cell.length_a   1.000
_cell.length_b   1.000
_cell.length_c   1.000
_cell.angle_alpha   90.00
_cell.angle_beta   90.00
_cell.angle_gamma   90.00
#
_symmetry.space_group_name_H-M   'P 1'
#
loop_
_entity.id
_entity.type
_entity.pdbx_description
1 polymer ?
#
loop_
_entity_poly.entity_id
_entity_poly.type
_entity_poly.pdbx_seq_one_letter_code
_entity_poly.pdbx_strand_id
1 'polypeptide(L)'
;MADAIALTAEVVVDAMTDIVLARFLSGSAVTLVLYDWLLVLSDEFSTIWKANWTLPKFLYYYIRIVTAPFIILMAYQLSDLRGPLTRDLYRMGGPGYDPDAVIPCGVELSYRRFTWFITGFFVATFITTLGLMIAALITYEKTIDYYDIVGLCGALHAAPTFPAMFYAPAAYEAFLFVTTAYRAYQDAAIFSSSTTAPFLIMLYRDGLICFLVMLGMRSWNIWIYCTQPVTSLNIGGNMMWAINTIMSTRVYLNLVFLVKKPDITTYDTQAICGNRDTGIQFRRGAITTKSKSFGNRGDMLRGKVDELDYDEEHSMGPMNPRRHNVGRSLSPRAGQSFFL
;
A
#
# COMPACT_ATOMS: atom_id res chain seq x y z
N MET A 1 41.75 -27.54 13.72
CA MET A 1 41.38 -26.39 14.59
C MET A 1 42.50 -25.33 14.69
N ALA A 2 43.73 -25.62 14.23
CA ALA A 2 44.80 -24.63 14.02
C ALA A 2 44.84 -24.06 12.58
N ASP A 3 44.03 -24.60 11.65
CA ASP A 3 43.73 -23.94 10.37
C ASP A 3 42.68 -22.83 10.51
N ALA A 4 42.38 -22.45 11.76
CA ALA A 4 41.64 -21.24 12.07
C ALA A 4 42.47 -20.04 11.63
N ILE A 5 42.16 -19.58 10.42
CA ILE A 5 42.13 -18.16 10.10
C ILE A 5 43.53 -17.57 9.93
N ALA A 6 44.22 -17.99 8.86
CA ALA A 6 44.75 -16.95 7.98
C ALA A 6 43.54 -16.27 7.36
N LEU A 7 42.88 -15.36 8.10
CA LEU A 7 41.94 -14.41 7.53
C LEU A 7 42.78 -13.68 6.50
N THR A 8 42.63 -14.06 5.23
CA THR A 8 43.35 -13.36 4.19
C THR A 8 42.91 -11.90 4.27
N ALA A 9 43.86 -10.98 4.14
CA ALA A 9 43.57 -9.55 4.20
C ALA A 9 42.41 -9.18 3.25
N GLU A 10 42.25 -9.94 2.15
CA GLU A 10 41.13 -9.88 1.22
C GLU A 10 39.75 -10.05 1.89
N VAL A 11 39.54 -11.10 2.70
CA VAL A 11 38.24 -11.34 3.38
C VAL A 11 37.90 -10.20 4.34
N VAL A 12 38.92 -9.64 5.01
CA VAL A 12 38.72 -8.48 5.89
C VAL A 12 38.30 -7.25 5.10
N VAL A 13 38.97 -6.99 3.97
CA VAL A 13 38.67 -5.84 3.11
C VAL A 13 37.27 -5.93 2.52
N ASP A 14 36.84 -7.12 2.08
CA ASP A 14 35.49 -7.34 1.55
C ASP A 14 34.44 -7.13 2.66
N ALA A 15 34.65 -7.70 3.84
CA ALA A 15 33.76 -7.53 4.99
C ALA A 15 33.64 -6.04 5.41
N MET A 16 34.74 -5.30 5.41
CA MET A 16 34.71 -3.86 5.71
C MET A 16 33.95 -3.08 4.64
N THR A 17 34.09 -3.45 3.37
CA THR A 17 33.38 -2.83 2.25
C THR A 17 31.87 -3.06 2.36
N ASP A 18 31.46 -4.28 2.70
CA ASP A 18 30.05 -4.62 2.96
C ASP A 18 29.46 -3.81 4.11
N ILE A 19 30.18 -3.67 5.21
CA ILE A 19 29.74 -2.90 6.38
C ILE A 19 29.56 -1.43 6.01
N VAL A 20 30.51 -0.86 5.27
CA VAL A 20 30.42 0.53 4.79
C VAL A 20 29.21 0.70 3.87
N LEU A 21 28.98 -0.23 2.95
CA LEU A 21 27.83 -0.21 2.05
C LEU A 21 26.51 -0.32 2.83
N ALA A 22 26.42 -1.21 3.82
CA ALA A 22 25.26 -1.35 4.69
C ALA A 22 24.94 -0.07 5.46
N ARG A 23 25.97 0.64 5.94
CA ARG A 23 25.81 1.94 6.63
C ARG A 23 25.25 3.01 5.70
N PHE A 24 25.79 3.14 4.49
CA PHE A 24 25.30 4.11 3.51
C PHE A 24 23.85 3.85 3.09
N LEU A 25 23.50 2.58 2.86
CA LEU A 25 22.13 2.20 2.51
C LEU A 25 21.17 2.38 3.68
N SER A 26 21.61 2.10 4.91
CA SER A 26 20.81 2.37 6.09
C SER A 26 20.58 3.86 6.30
N GLY A 27 21.60 4.70 6.11
CA GLY A 27 21.45 6.15 6.13
C GLY A 27 20.49 6.64 5.05
N SER A 28 20.61 6.09 3.83
CA SER A 28 19.70 6.39 2.71
C SER A 28 18.26 6.00 3.04
N ALA A 29 18.04 4.85 3.68
CA ALA A 29 16.72 4.40 4.12
C ALA A 29 16.10 5.36 5.15
N VAL A 30 16.89 5.84 6.14
CA VAL A 30 16.44 6.87 7.09
C VAL A 30 16.06 8.16 6.36
N THR A 31 16.93 8.64 5.47
CA THR A 31 16.67 9.87 4.69
C THR A 31 15.42 9.73 3.85
N LEU A 32 15.20 8.60 3.18
CA LEU A 32 14.01 8.36 2.36
C LEU A 32 12.73 8.40 3.20
N VAL A 33 12.70 7.74 4.36
CA VAL A 33 11.51 7.73 5.23
C VAL A 33 11.22 9.11 5.79
N LEU A 34 12.25 9.83 6.28
CA LEU A 34 12.07 11.18 6.82
C LEU A 34 11.65 12.17 5.71
N TYR A 35 12.25 12.06 4.54
CA TYR A 35 11.90 12.89 3.38
C TYR A 35 10.46 12.66 2.94
N ASP A 36 10.04 11.40 2.82
CA ASP A 36 8.66 11.05 2.50
C ASP A 36 7.68 11.59 3.53
N TRP A 37 8.04 11.52 4.82
CA TRP A 37 7.19 12.07 5.86
C TRP A 37 6.96 13.56 5.71
N LEU A 38 8.00 14.32 5.40
CA LEU A 38 7.92 15.75 5.22
C LEU A 38 7.11 16.11 3.98
N LEU A 39 7.29 15.39 2.87
CA LEU A 39 6.53 15.60 1.64
C LEU A 39 5.03 15.41 1.85
N VAL A 40 4.66 14.36 2.57
CA VAL A 40 3.28 13.93 2.74
C VAL A 40 2.53 14.70 3.84
N LEU A 41 3.26 15.43 4.69
CA LEU A 41 2.70 16.08 5.89
C LEU A 41 1.55 17.06 5.57
N SER A 42 1.67 17.83 4.49
CA SER A 42 0.63 18.79 4.08
C SER A 42 -0.67 18.08 3.66
N ASP A 43 -0.54 17.05 2.83
CA ASP A 43 -1.69 16.29 2.34
C ASP A 43 -2.37 15.53 3.48
N GLU A 44 -1.58 14.96 4.39
CA GLU A 44 -2.07 14.27 5.59
C GLU A 44 -2.84 15.19 6.54
N PHE A 45 -2.32 16.40 6.77
CA PHE A 45 -2.99 17.39 7.59
C PHE A 45 -4.35 17.81 6.99
N SER A 46 -4.42 17.95 5.67
CA SER A 46 -5.66 18.32 4.99
C SER A 46 -6.69 17.17 4.96
N THR A 47 -6.22 15.92 4.86
CA THR A 47 -7.06 14.75 4.64
C THR A 47 -7.30 13.93 5.92
N ILE A 48 -6.26 13.35 6.51
CA ILE A 48 -6.38 12.35 7.59
C ILE A 48 -6.71 13.02 8.93
N TRP A 49 -6.12 14.18 9.23
CA TRP A 49 -6.32 14.83 10.54
C TRP A 49 -7.79 15.17 10.81
N LYS A 50 -8.50 15.68 9.81
CA LYS A 50 -9.92 16.07 9.92
C LYS A 50 -10.89 14.88 9.93
N ALA A 51 -10.44 13.67 9.58
CA ALA A 51 -11.31 12.49 9.53
C ALA A 51 -11.54 11.90 10.93
N ASN A 52 -12.70 11.28 11.15
CA ASN A 52 -12.97 10.51 12.37
C ASN A 52 -11.95 9.36 12.54
N TRP A 53 -11.70 8.95 13.77
CA TRP A 53 -10.81 7.82 14.05
C TRP A 53 -11.44 6.51 13.57
N THR A 54 -10.73 5.82 12.67
CA THR A 54 -11.07 4.51 12.12
C THR A 54 -9.87 3.58 12.25
N LEU A 55 -10.10 2.26 12.16
CA LEU A 55 -9.01 1.27 12.23
C LEU A 55 -7.91 1.51 11.16
N PRO A 56 -8.23 1.80 9.87
CA PRO A 56 -7.20 2.10 8.89
C PRO A 56 -6.38 3.35 9.22
N LYS A 57 -7.00 4.39 9.81
CA LYS A 57 -6.31 5.59 10.28
C LYS A 57 -5.35 5.28 11.42
N PHE A 58 -5.76 4.43 12.37
CA PHE A 58 -4.87 3.96 13.44
C PHE A 58 -3.68 3.18 12.89
N LEU A 59 -3.93 2.22 11.98
CA LEU A 59 -2.88 1.40 11.37
C LEU A 59 -1.87 2.25 10.57
N TYR A 60 -2.37 3.26 9.84
CA TYR A 60 -1.55 4.22 9.13
C TYR A 60 -0.56 4.95 10.08
N TYR A 61 -1.06 5.49 11.20
CA TYR A 61 -0.19 6.15 12.18
C TYR A 61 0.75 5.17 12.88
N TYR A 62 0.29 3.97 13.19
CA TYR A 62 1.11 2.94 13.82
C TYR A 62 2.32 2.59 12.95
N ILE A 63 2.09 2.26 11.68
CA ILE A 63 3.17 1.93 10.72
C ILE A 63 4.16 3.09 10.66
N ARG A 64 3.66 4.31 10.58
CA ARG A 64 4.49 5.51 10.49
C ARG A 64 5.31 5.69 11.78
N ILE A 65 4.65 5.92 12.91
CA ILE A 65 5.29 6.20 14.20
C ILE A 65 6.25 5.10 14.64
N VAL A 66 5.99 3.83 14.35
CA VAL A 66 6.88 2.72 14.73
C VAL A 66 8.05 2.57 13.77
N THR A 67 7.82 2.68 12.45
CA THR A 67 8.87 2.37 11.47
C THR A 67 10.02 3.38 11.48
N ALA A 68 9.74 4.69 11.56
CA ALA A 68 10.83 5.67 11.48
C ALA A 68 11.82 5.58 12.66
N PRO A 69 11.38 5.57 13.94
CA PRO A 69 12.29 5.36 15.06
C PRO A 69 13.03 4.03 14.97
N PHE A 70 12.38 2.97 14.49
CA PHE A 70 13.02 1.66 14.34
C PHE A 70 14.13 1.69 13.28
N ILE A 71 13.91 2.27 12.10
CA ILE A 71 14.95 2.38 11.07
C ILE A 71 16.07 3.33 11.52
N ILE A 72 15.75 4.42 12.23
CA ILE A 72 16.77 5.30 12.84
C ILE A 72 17.61 4.53 13.86
N LEU A 73 16.97 3.75 14.73
CA LEU A 73 17.67 2.92 15.70
C LEU A 73 18.56 1.90 14.98
N MET A 74 18.07 1.21 13.95
CA MET A 74 18.88 0.27 13.17
C MET A 74 20.07 0.97 12.49
N ALA A 75 19.85 2.13 11.87
CA ALA A 75 20.94 2.91 11.28
C ALA A 75 21.97 3.35 12.31
N TYR A 76 21.52 3.78 13.49
CA TYR A 76 22.40 4.14 14.61
C TYR A 76 23.22 2.94 15.09
N GLN A 77 22.60 1.76 15.20
CA GLN A 77 23.25 0.52 15.62
C GLN A 77 24.32 0.06 14.62
N LEU A 78 24.13 0.32 13.32
CA LEU A 78 25.14 0.05 12.29
C LEU A 78 26.23 1.13 12.19
N SER A 79 25.98 2.34 12.68
CA SER A 79 26.90 3.49 12.54
C SER A 79 28.06 3.46 13.54
N ASP A 80 29.20 4.03 13.16
CA ASP A 80 30.35 4.26 14.05
C ASP A 80 30.09 5.33 15.12
N LEU A 81 28.92 5.98 15.10
CA LEU A 81 28.54 6.97 16.12
C LEU A 81 28.26 6.32 17.47
N ARG A 82 28.07 5.00 17.48
CA ARG A 82 27.90 4.23 18.71
C ARG A 82 29.28 3.98 19.34
N GLY A 83 29.41 4.28 20.62
CA GLY A 83 30.57 3.83 21.40
C GLY A 83 30.69 2.29 21.43
N PRO A 84 31.88 1.74 21.70
CA PRO A 84 32.07 0.29 21.78
C PRO A 84 31.10 -0.32 22.79
N LEU A 85 30.46 -1.44 22.42
CA LEU A 85 29.58 -2.13 23.36
C LEU A 85 30.42 -2.66 24.53
N THR A 86 30.18 -2.14 25.73
CA THR A 86 30.63 -2.81 26.94
C THR A 86 29.96 -4.19 27.00
N ARG A 87 30.74 -5.24 27.31
CA ARG A 87 30.25 -6.63 27.40
C ARG A 87 29.02 -6.79 28.32
N ASP A 88 28.84 -5.88 29.27
CA ASP A 88 27.72 -5.87 30.21
C ASP A 88 26.37 -5.45 29.60
N LEU A 89 26.36 -4.72 28.48
CA LEU A 89 25.11 -4.28 27.84
C LEU A 89 24.42 -5.40 27.04
N TYR A 90 25.09 -6.53 26.83
CA TYR A 90 24.52 -7.70 26.15
C TYR A 90 23.50 -8.47 27.02
N ARG A 91 23.44 -8.20 28.34
CA ARG A 91 22.47 -8.80 29.27
C ARG A 91 21.19 -7.99 29.48
N MET A 92 21.05 -6.81 28.87
CA MET A 92 19.86 -5.97 28.99
C MET A 92 19.11 -5.92 27.65
N GLY A 93 18.27 -6.92 27.40
CA GLY A 93 17.48 -6.99 26.17
C GLY A 93 16.43 -8.09 26.17
N GLY A 94 15.50 -8.06 27.11
CA GLY A 94 14.30 -8.88 27.00
C GLY A 94 13.15 -8.35 27.84
N PRO A 95 12.20 -7.64 27.21
CA PRO A 95 10.79 -7.77 27.54
C PRO A 95 10.09 -8.50 26.38
N GLY A 96 9.35 -9.55 26.73
CA GLY A 96 8.46 -10.24 25.81
C GLY A 96 7.49 -9.24 25.17
N TYR A 97 7.56 -9.12 23.85
CA TYR A 97 6.44 -8.64 23.06
C TYR A 97 5.44 -9.79 22.97
N ASP A 98 4.30 -9.63 23.62
CA ASP A 98 3.16 -10.53 23.51
C ASP A 98 2.28 -10.03 22.33
N PRO A 99 2.19 -10.75 21.19
CA PRO A 99 1.47 -10.27 20.00
C PRO A 99 -0.04 -10.59 20.02
N ASP A 100 -0.64 -10.86 21.17
CA ASP A 100 -2.04 -11.25 21.27
C ASP A 100 -2.98 -10.05 21.46
N ALA A 101 -3.18 -9.29 20.38
CA ALA A 101 -4.32 -8.37 20.25
C ALA A 101 -4.77 -8.23 18.79
N VAL A 102 -5.12 -9.35 18.13
CA VAL A 102 -5.85 -9.32 16.87
C VAL A 102 -7.34 -9.23 17.17
N ILE A 103 -7.91 -8.04 16.99
CA ILE A 103 -9.36 -7.79 17.07
C ILE A 103 -9.99 -8.17 15.71
N PRO A 104 -10.91 -9.15 15.62
CA PRO A 104 -11.70 -9.34 14.42
C PRO A 104 -12.95 -8.44 14.49
N CYS A 105 -12.96 -7.37 13.70
CA CYS A 105 -14.16 -6.55 13.49
C CYS A 105 -15.00 -7.20 12.38
N GLY A 106 -16.27 -7.50 12.69
CA GLY A 106 -17.18 -8.22 11.81
C GLY A 106 -17.62 -7.40 10.60
N VAL A 107 -17.57 -8.01 9.41
CA VAL A 107 -18.08 -7.44 8.16
C VAL A 107 -19.02 -8.46 7.49
N GLU A 108 -20.11 -7.95 6.91
CA GLU A 108 -21.35 -8.64 6.52
C GLU A 108 -21.24 -9.67 5.37
N LEU A 109 -22.31 -10.46 5.21
CA LEU A 109 -22.26 -11.89 4.87
C LEU A 109 -22.14 -12.31 3.40
N SER A 110 -22.16 -11.44 2.40
CA SER A 110 -22.24 -11.89 0.99
C SER A 110 -20.89 -12.02 0.28
N TYR A 111 -19.87 -11.24 0.69
CA TYR A 111 -18.47 -11.36 0.24
C TYR A 111 -17.61 -12.31 1.10
N ARG A 112 -18.27 -12.91 2.11
CA ARG A 112 -17.65 -13.48 3.30
C ARG A 112 -16.62 -14.57 2.99
N ARG A 113 -16.92 -15.51 2.07
CA ARG A 113 -16.02 -16.67 1.81
C ARG A 113 -14.67 -16.26 1.24
N PHE A 114 -14.65 -15.34 0.27
CA PHE A 114 -13.41 -14.89 -0.35
C PHE A 114 -12.56 -14.07 0.63
N THR A 115 -13.20 -13.21 1.43
CA THR A 115 -12.51 -12.46 2.49
C THR A 115 -11.93 -13.39 3.55
N TRP A 116 -12.65 -14.40 4.04
CA TRP A 116 -12.09 -15.38 4.99
C TRP A 116 -10.90 -16.13 4.41
N PHE A 117 -10.93 -16.44 3.11
CA PHE A 117 -9.80 -17.07 2.45
C PHE A 117 -8.57 -16.16 2.43
N ILE A 118 -8.72 -14.90 1.98
CA ILE A 118 -7.62 -13.93 1.95
C ILE A 118 -7.09 -13.67 3.36
N THR A 119 -7.98 -13.42 4.32
CA THR A 119 -7.59 -13.18 5.71
C THR A 119 -6.93 -14.40 6.33
N GLY A 120 -7.44 -15.60 6.09
CA GLY A 120 -6.83 -16.84 6.55
C GLY A 120 -5.44 -17.06 5.95
N PHE A 121 -5.29 -16.80 4.65
CA PHE A 121 -4.00 -16.90 3.98
C PHE A 121 -3.01 -15.85 4.48
N PHE A 122 -3.46 -14.62 4.69
CA PHE A 122 -2.68 -13.55 5.33
C PHE A 122 -2.19 -14.00 6.72
N VAL A 123 -3.10 -14.39 7.61
CA VAL A 123 -2.75 -14.84 8.97
C VAL A 123 -1.78 -16.02 8.94
N ALA A 124 -2.01 -17.01 8.07
CA ALA A 124 -1.12 -18.15 7.90
C ALA A 124 0.30 -17.74 7.47
N THR A 125 0.41 -16.82 6.51
CA THR A 125 1.72 -16.32 6.04
C THR A 125 2.46 -15.53 7.12
N PHE A 126 1.75 -14.75 7.94
CA PHE A 126 2.33 -14.03 9.07
C PHE A 126 2.77 -14.97 10.20
N ILE A 127 1.95 -15.96 10.56
CA ILE A 127 2.32 -16.99 11.56
C ILE A 127 3.55 -17.75 11.09
N THR A 128 3.60 -18.12 9.81
CA THR A 128 4.75 -18.83 9.22
C THR A 128 5.99 -17.94 9.24
N THR A 129 5.88 -16.68 8.84
CA THR A 129 6.99 -15.72 8.87
C THR A 129 7.51 -15.51 10.30
N LEU A 130 6.60 -15.38 11.27
CA LEU A 130 6.94 -15.24 12.69
C LEU A 130 7.63 -16.50 13.22
N GLY A 131 7.12 -17.70 12.90
CA GLY A 131 7.75 -18.96 13.28
C GLY A 131 9.15 -19.12 12.69
N LEU A 132 9.33 -18.77 11.41
CA LEU A 132 10.63 -18.77 10.74
C LEU A 132 11.59 -17.74 11.35
N MET A 133 11.08 -16.55 11.70
CA MET A 133 11.86 -15.52 12.38
C MET A 133 12.34 -16.00 13.75
N ILE A 134 11.45 -16.58 14.57
CA ILE A 134 11.82 -17.12 15.90
C ILE A 134 12.87 -18.23 15.74
N ALA A 135 12.68 -19.16 14.80
CA ALA A 135 13.65 -20.21 14.53
C ALA A 135 15.02 -19.66 14.06
N ALA A 136 15.00 -18.62 13.23
CA ALA A 136 16.21 -17.92 12.79
C ALA A 136 16.90 -17.23 13.97
N LEU A 137 16.18 -16.54 14.85
CA LEU A 137 16.73 -15.89 16.04
C LEU A 137 17.36 -16.87 17.03
N ILE A 138 16.70 -18.01 17.29
CA ILE A 138 17.25 -19.08 18.17
C ILE A 138 18.55 -19.65 17.60
N THR A 139 18.64 -19.77 16.27
CA THR A 139 19.87 -20.22 15.61
C THR A 139 20.94 -19.15 15.63
N TYR A 140 20.53 -17.89 15.39
CA TYR A 140 21.40 -16.73 15.34
C TYR A 140 22.09 -16.50 16.69
N GLU A 141 21.37 -16.57 17.80
CA GLU A 141 21.91 -16.41 19.17
C GLU A 141 23.13 -17.30 19.43
N LYS A 142 23.10 -18.54 18.93
CA LYS A 142 24.18 -19.53 19.12
C LYS A 142 25.43 -19.25 18.27
N THR A 143 25.34 -18.35 17.29
CA THR A 143 26.39 -18.07 16.30
C THR A 143 27.01 -16.68 16.44
N ILE A 144 26.51 -15.86 17.37
CA ILE A 144 27.02 -14.52 17.63
C ILE A 144 28.34 -14.63 18.39
N ASP A 145 29.39 -14.04 17.83
CA ASP A 145 30.67 -13.83 18.50
C ASP A 145 31.06 -12.34 18.46
N TYR A 146 31.91 -11.92 19.40
CA TYR A 146 32.40 -10.54 19.47
C TYR A 146 33.72 -10.41 18.74
N TYR A 147 33.78 -9.51 17.76
CA TYR A 147 34.98 -9.26 16.97
C TYR A 147 35.72 -8.02 17.49
N ASP A 148 36.84 -8.22 18.19
CA ASP A 148 37.62 -7.13 18.79
C ASP A 148 38.14 -6.11 17.77
N ILE A 149 38.44 -6.55 16.53
CA ILE A 149 39.00 -5.69 15.47
C ILE A 149 38.01 -4.60 15.02
N VAL A 150 36.72 -4.96 14.94
CA VAL A 150 35.66 -4.05 14.48
C VAL A 150 34.80 -3.52 15.63
N GLY A 151 34.95 -4.07 16.85
CA GLY A 151 34.18 -3.66 18.03
C GLY A 151 32.68 -4.00 17.92
N LEU A 152 32.32 -5.06 17.20
CA LEU A 152 30.94 -5.42 16.87
C LEU A 152 30.65 -6.89 17.20
N CYS A 153 29.43 -7.17 17.64
CA CYS A 153 28.89 -8.53 17.69
C CYS A 153 28.36 -8.91 16.30
N GLY A 154 28.80 -10.03 15.75
CA GLY A 154 28.34 -10.52 14.46
C GLY A 154 28.15 -12.03 14.48
N ALA A 155 27.25 -12.54 13.63
CA ALA A 155 27.14 -13.98 13.44
C ALA A 155 28.24 -14.49 12.49
N LEU A 156 28.87 -15.62 12.84
CA LEU A 156 29.83 -16.32 11.98
C LEU A 156 29.16 -17.02 10.79
N HIS A 157 27.89 -17.42 10.96
CA HIS A 157 27.15 -18.21 9.98
C HIS A 157 25.74 -17.66 9.81
N ALA A 158 25.29 -17.55 8.56
CA ALA A 158 23.89 -17.27 8.26
C ALA A 158 23.04 -18.50 8.60
N ALA A 159 21.95 -18.30 9.35
CA ALA A 159 20.98 -19.37 9.53
C ALA A 159 20.32 -19.69 8.18
N PRO A 160 20.22 -20.97 7.77
CA PRO A 160 19.63 -21.36 6.49
C PRO A 160 18.13 -21.00 6.39
N THR A 161 17.49 -20.67 7.52
CA THR A 161 16.10 -20.23 7.60
C THR A 161 15.90 -18.75 7.27
N PHE A 162 16.94 -17.92 7.20
CA PHE A 162 16.80 -16.49 6.90
C PHE A 162 16.18 -16.21 5.52
N PRO A 163 16.63 -16.81 4.40
CA PRO A 163 15.95 -16.61 3.12
C PRO A 163 14.48 -17.02 3.16
N ALA A 164 14.14 -18.05 3.96
CA ALA A 164 12.80 -18.60 4.03
C ALA A 164 11.76 -17.61 4.57
N MET A 165 12.17 -16.68 5.44
CA MET A 165 11.27 -15.67 6.01
C MET A 165 10.71 -14.71 4.95
N PHE A 166 11.41 -14.54 3.82
CA PHE A 166 10.98 -13.64 2.74
C PHE A 166 10.07 -14.34 1.72
N TYR A 167 10.13 -15.67 1.62
CA TYR A 167 9.29 -16.42 0.69
C TYR A 167 7.81 -16.38 1.08
N ALA A 168 7.49 -16.48 2.37
CA ALA A 168 6.08 -16.49 2.80
C ALA A 168 5.35 -15.17 2.48
N PRO A 169 5.89 -13.98 2.82
CA PRO A 169 5.30 -12.71 2.40
C PRO A 169 5.29 -12.52 0.88
N ALA A 170 6.35 -12.94 0.18
CA ALA A 170 6.42 -12.80 -1.28
C ALA A 170 5.36 -13.66 -1.99
N ALA A 171 5.11 -14.88 -1.50
CA ALA A 171 4.04 -15.75 -2.00
C ALA A 171 2.66 -15.13 -1.77
N TYR A 172 2.43 -14.54 -0.59
CA TYR A 172 1.18 -13.82 -0.29
C TYR A 172 0.94 -12.64 -1.24
N GLU A 173 1.97 -11.83 -1.46
CA GLU A 173 1.87 -10.69 -2.38
C GLU A 173 1.67 -11.12 -3.82
N ALA A 174 2.40 -12.14 -4.29
CA ALA A 174 2.23 -12.67 -5.64
C ALA A 174 0.80 -13.19 -5.85
N PHE A 175 0.24 -13.87 -4.84
CA PHE A 175 -1.16 -14.28 -4.86
C PHE A 175 -2.12 -13.09 -4.92
N LEU A 176 -1.96 -12.10 -4.04
CA LEU A 176 -2.78 -10.88 -4.07
C LEU A 176 -2.71 -10.22 -5.45
N PHE A 177 -1.51 -10.06 -5.99
CA PHE A 177 -1.30 -9.47 -7.29
C PHE A 177 -1.99 -10.24 -8.41
N VAL A 178 -1.85 -11.56 -8.46
CA VAL A 178 -2.53 -12.38 -9.47
C VAL A 178 -4.04 -12.22 -9.37
N THR A 179 -4.60 -12.21 -8.15
CA THR A 179 -6.05 -11.99 -7.98
C THR A 179 -6.49 -10.59 -8.37
N THR A 180 -5.71 -9.55 -8.07
CA THR A 180 -5.99 -8.17 -8.47
C THR A 180 -5.88 -8.00 -9.98
N ALA A 181 -4.85 -8.56 -10.61
CA ALA A 181 -4.64 -8.50 -12.06
C ALA A 181 -5.72 -9.27 -12.81
N TYR A 182 -6.13 -10.44 -12.31
CA TYR A 182 -7.23 -11.22 -12.88
C TYR A 182 -8.54 -10.42 -12.87
N ARG A 183 -8.87 -9.75 -11.76
CA ARG A 183 -10.05 -8.89 -11.69
C ARG A 183 -9.93 -7.65 -12.56
N ALA A 184 -8.77 -7.01 -12.58
CA ALA A 184 -8.51 -5.88 -13.46
C ALA A 184 -8.76 -6.24 -14.93
N TYR A 185 -8.35 -7.44 -15.34
CA TYR A 185 -8.58 -7.96 -16.68
C TYR A 185 -10.08 -8.20 -16.96
N GLN A 186 -10.81 -8.79 -16.01
CA GLN A 186 -12.25 -8.99 -16.13
C GLN A 186 -13.01 -7.66 -16.23
N ASP A 187 -12.67 -6.69 -15.37
CA ASP A 187 -13.30 -5.38 -15.35
C ASP A 187 -12.97 -4.59 -16.63
N ALA A 188 -11.72 -4.67 -17.10
CA ALA A 188 -11.31 -4.02 -18.35
C ALA A 188 -12.08 -4.53 -19.58
N ALA A 189 -12.47 -5.80 -19.59
CA ALA A 189 -13.29 -6.36 -20.68
C ALA A 189 -14.71 -5.78 -20.69
N ILE A 190 -15.25 -5.41 -19.53
CA ILE A 190 -16.61 -4.86 -19.39
C ILE A 190 -16.61 -3.34 -19.66
N PHE A 191 -15.57 -2.62 -19.26
CA PHE A 191 -15.48 -1.15 -19.33
C PHE A 191 -14.84 -0.60 -20.62
N SER A 192 -15.06 -1.25 -21.77
CA SER A 192 -14.59 -0.73 -23.07
C SER A 192 -15.13 0.67 -23.43
N SER A 193 -16.14 1.17 -22.71
CA SER A 193 -16.58 2.58 -22.72
C SER A 193 -15.78 3.43 -21.73
N SER A 194 -14.72 4.06 -22.23
CA SER A 194 -13.64 4.81 -21.55
C SER A 194 -14.01 5.89 -20.50
N THR A 195 -15.28 6.20 -20.26
CA THR A 195 -15.67 7.42 -19.53
C THR A 195 -16.02 7.17 -18.06
N THR A 196 -16.25 5.93 -17.63
CA THR A 196 -17.00 5.66 -16.40
C THR A 196 -16.18 5.26 -15.16
N ALA A 197 -14.87 5.02 -15.25
CA ALA A 197 -14.11 4.46 -14.11
C ALA A 197 -12.69 5.04 -13.87
N PRO A 198 -12.53 6.37 -13.72
CA PRO A 198 -11.23 6.99 -13.43
C PRO A 198 -10.60 6.50 -12.10
N PHE A 199 -11.43 6.10 -11.12
CA PHE A 199 -11.00 5.57 -9.83
C PHE A 199 -10.24 4.24 -9.97
N LEU A 200 -10.82 3.30 -10.71
CA LEU A 200 -10.30 1.95 -10.89
C LEU A 200 -8.93 1.97 -11.61
N ILE A 201 -8.79 2.84 -12.61
CA ILE A 201 -7.55 3.03 -13.36
C ILE A 201 -6.42 3.54 -12.45
N MET A 202 -6.71 4.52 -11.59
CA MET A 202 -5.71 5.06 -10.66
C MET A 202 -5.30 4.00 -9.63
N LEU A 203 -6.25 3.24 -9.09
CA LEU A 203 -5.99 2.17 -8.13
C LEU A 203 -5.09 1.07 -8.73
N TYR A 204 -5.37 0.63 -9.95
CA TYR A 204 -4.58 -0.42 -10.59
C TYR A 204 -3.19 0.05 -10.97
N ARG A 205 -3.05 1.27 -11.50
CA ARG A 205 -1.75 1.81 -11.88
C ARG A 205 -0.84 1.95 -10.66
N ASP A 206 -1.33 2.60 -9.61
CA ASP A 206 -0.53 2.87 -8.42
C ASP A 206 -0.28 1.56 -7.62
N GLY A 207 -1.28 0.67 -7.56
CA GLY A 207 -1.17 -0.65 -6.93
C GLY A 207 -0.19 -1.58 -7.64
N LEU A 208 -0.18 -1.60 -8.99
CA LEU A 208 0.76 -2.39 -9.79
C LEU A 208 2.21 -1.94 -9.57
N ILE A 209 2.45 -0.62 -9.62
CA ILE A 209 3.80 -0.07 -9.41
C ILE A 209 4.28 -0.40 -8.00
N CYS A 210 3.42 -0.21 -6.99
CA CYS A 210 3.71 -0.57 -5.60
C CYS A 210 4.10 -2.05 -5.48
N PHE A 211 3.30 -2.94 -6.07
CA PHE A 211 3.57 -4.38 -6.05
C PHE A 211 4.90 -4.75 -6.72
N LEU A 212 5.18 -4.24 -7.92
CA LEU A 212 6.42 -4.56 -8.63
C LEU A 212 7.65 -4.09 -7.86
N VAL A 213 7.59 -2.91 -7.24
CA VAL A 213 8.68 -2.38 -6.41
C VAL A 213 8.87 -3.24 -5.16
N MET A 214 7.79 -3.61 -4.45
CA MET A 214 7.88 -4.46 -3.26
C MET A 214 8.42 -5.86 -3.59
N LEU A 215 7.93 -6.47 -4.67
CA LEU A 215 8.40 -7.77 -5.15
C LEU A 215 9.87 -7.72 -5.55
N GLY A 216 10.29 -6.68 -6.26
CA GLY A 216 11.69 -6.46 -6.64
C GLY A 216 12.60 -6.34 -5.42
N MET A 217 12.21 -5.52 -4.43
CA MET A 217 12.96 -5.36 -3.18
C MET A 217 13.06 -6.65 -2.37
N ARG A 218 12.01 -7.48 -2.35
CA ARG A 218 12.05 -8.79 -1.68
C ARG A 218 12.90 -9.79 -2.42
N SER A 219 12.79 -9.84 -3.75
CA SER A 219 13.62 -10.70 -4.59
C SER A 219 15.10 -10.34 -4.43
N TRP A 220 15.42 -9.04 -4.35
CA TRP A 220 16.77 -8.57 -4.08
C TRP A 220 17.26 -9.01 -2.69
N ASN A 221 16.44 -8.90 -1.65
CA ASN A 221 16.80 -9.41 -0.32
C ASN A 221 17.04 -10.92 -0.35
N ILE A 222 16.13 -11.71 -0.92
CA ILE A 222 16.30 -13.17 -1.05
C ILE A 222 17.62 -13.50 -1.76
N TRP A 223 17.93 -12.79 -2.85
CA TRP A 223 19.19 -12.96 -3.56
C TRP A 223 20.41 -12.66 -2.68
N ILE A 224 20.38 -11.58 -1.90
CA ILE A 224 21.45 -11.26 -0.92
C ILE A 224 21.60 -12.42 0.07
N TYR A 225 20.51 -12.87 0.71
CA TYR A 225 20.54 -13.95 1.70
C TYR A 225 21.02 -15.30 1.15
N CYS A 226 20.82 -15.56 -0.15
CA CYS A 226 21.24 -16.81 -0.78
C CYS A 226 22.67 -16.77 -1.33
N THR A 227 23.18 -15.60 -1.74
CA THR A 227 24.44 -15.51 -2.51
C THR A 227 25.55 -14.74 -1.82
N GLN A 228 25.22 -13.84 -0.90
CA GLN A 228 26.18 -12.92 -0.29
C GLN A 228 26.64 -13.42 1.09
N PRO A 229 27.85 -13.01 1.54
CA PRO A 229 28.33 -13.34 2.87
C PRO A 229 27.45 -12.75 3.98
N VAL A 230 27.64 -13.24 5.21
CA VAL A 230 26.85 -12.86 6.40
C VAL A 230 26.93 -11.35 6.69
N THR A 231 28.05 -10.73 6.33
CA THR A 231 28.31 -9.29 6.45
C THR A 231 27.33 -8.45 5.63
N SER A 232 26.89 -8.96 4.49
CA SER A 232 26.00 -8.27 3.56
C SER A 232 24.51 -8.40 3.91
N LEU A 233 24.13 -9.21 4.90
CA LEU A 233 22.70 -9.51 5.17
C LEU A 233 21.90 -8.28 5.61
N ASN A 234 22.55 -7.29 6.22
CA ASN A 234 21.89 -6.07 6.70
C ASN A 234 21.71 -4.99 5.61
N ILE A 235 22.28 -5.18 4.41
CA ILE A 235 22.26 -4.21 3.31
C ILE A 235 20.84 -3.94 2.83
N GLY A 236 20.06 -5.00 2.60
CA GLY A 236 18.73 -4.89 1.98
C GLY A 236 17.57 -4.65 2.94
N GLY A 237 17.73 -5.03 4.22
CA GLY A 237 16.63 -5.03 5.20
C GLY A 237 16.06 -3.63 5.46
N ASN A 238 16.92 -2.66 5.79
CA ASN A 238 16.49 -1.29 6.10
C ASN A 238 15.86 -0.60 4.90
N MET A 239 16.41 -0.84 3.69
CA MET A 239 15.86 -0.28 2.46
C MET A 239 14.48 -0.87 2.14
N MET A 240 14.31 -2.18 2.31
CA MET A 240 13.01 -2.84 2.13
C MET A 240 11.96 -2.30 3.10
N TRP A 241 12.31 -2.14 4.38
CA TRP A 241 11.41 -1.60 5.39
C TRP A 241 11.00 -0.16 5.07
N ALA A 242 11.96 0.68 4.66
CA ALA A 242 11.71 2.05 4.23
C ALA A 242 10.74 2.11 3.04
N ILE A 243 11.03 1.38 1.98
CA ILE A 243 10.22 1.37 0.75
C ILE A 243 8.82 0.83 1.02
N ASN A 244 8.70 -0.26 1.78
CA ASN A 244 7.40 -0.84 2.13
C ASN A 244 6.50 0.17 2.86
N THR A 245 7.06 0.91 3.82
CA THR A 245 6.33 1.94 4.57
C THR A 245 5.94 3.13 3.69
N ILE A 246 6.85 3.63 2.86
CA ILE A 246 6.57 4.75 1.94
C ILE A 246 5.47 4.37 0.96
N MET A 247 5.57 3.20 0.33
CA MET A 247 4.60 2.76 -0.67
C MET A 247 3.22 2.49 -0.04
N SER A 248 3.18 1.81 1.12
CA SER A 248 1.93 1.52 1.83
C SER A 248 1.20 2.80 2.26
N THR A 249 1.94 3.78 2.80
CA THR A 249 1.35 5.05 3.25
C THR A 249 0.85 5.90 2.08
N ARG A 250 1.58 5.94 0.95
CA ARG A 250 1.15 6.65 -0.26
C ARG A 250 -0.08 6.04 -0.92
N VAL A 251 -0.15 4.71 -1.03
CA VAL A 251 -1.34 4.02 -1.56
C VAL A 251 -2.56 4.34 -0.69
N TYR A 252 -2.40 4.31 0.65
CA TYR A 252 -3.48 4.67 1.57
C TYR A 252 -3.94 6.13 1.39
N LEU A 253 -3.02 7.08 1.26
CA LEU A 253 -3.36 8.49 1.05
C LEU A 253 -4.08 8.73 -0.28
N ASN A 254 -3.63 8.08 -1.35
CA ASN A 254 -4.28 8.16 -2.66
C ASN A 254 -5.73 7.66 -2.58
N LEU A 255 -5.96 6.56 -1.84
CA LEU A 255 -7.31 6.05 -1.56
C LEU A 255 -8.16 7.05 -0.78
N VAL A 256 -7.64 7.62 0.32
CA VAL A 256 -8.36 8.60 1.14
C VAL A 256 -8.70 9.85 0.33
N PHE A 257 -7.77 10.32 -0.50
CA PHE A 257 -7.96 11.48 -1.36
C PHE A 257 -9.06 11.24 -2.39
N LEU A 258 -9.09 10.05 -3.00
CA LEU A 258 -10.12 9.68 -3.96
C LEU A 258 -11.51 9.61 -3.34
N VAL A 259 -11.65 9.00 -2.16
CA VAL A 259 -12.94 8.91 -1.45
C VAL A 259 -13.48 10.30 -1.05
N LYS A 260 -12.60 11.29 -0.88
CA LYS A 260 -12.99 12.65 -0.46
C LYS A 260 -13.32 13.60 -1.59
N LYS A 261 -13.04 13.28 -2.86
CA LYS A 261 -13.37 14.20 -3.96
C LYS A 261 -14.90 14.31 -4.06
N PRO A 262 -15.48 15.51 -3.87
CA PRO A 262 -16.92 15.69 -4.06
C PRO A 262 -17.25 15.44 -5.54
N ASP A 263 -18.29 14.65 -5.80
CA ASP A 263 -18.77 14.36 -7.15
C ASP A 263 -19.16 15.69 -7.84
N ILE A 264 -18.27 16.16 -8.73
CA ILE A 264 -18.43 17.38 -9.53
C ILE A 264 -19.68 17.27 -10.44
N THR A 265 -20.21 16.06 -10.63
CA THR A 265 -21.35 15.73 -11.50
C THR A 265 -22.69 16.33 -11.10
N THR A 266 -22.83 17.00 -9.95
CA THR A 266 -24.13 17.55 -9.54
C THR A 266 -24.34 19.01 -9.96
N TYR A 267 -23.32 19.74 -10.41
CA TYR A 267 -23.45 21.18 -10.66
C TYR A 267 -23.88 21.57 -12.09
N ASP A 268 -23.68 20.74 -13.11
CA ASP A 268 -24.00 21.13 -14.50
C ASP A 268 -25.40 20.68 -14.98
N THR A 269 -26.03 19.69 -14.36
CA THR A 269 -27.35 19.22 -14.82
C THR A 269 -28.50 20.14 -14.37
N GLN A 270 -28.32 20.93 -13.31
CA GLN A 270 -29.34 21.90 -12.88
C GLN A 270 -29.29 23.23 -13.66
N ALA A 271 -28.18 23.55 -14.34
CA ALA A 271 -28.09 24.77 -15.15
C ALA A 271 -28.76 24.64 -16.54
N ILE A 272 -29.00 23.41 -17.03
CA ILE A 272 -29.53 23.19 -18.40
C ILE A 272 -31.05 22.93 -18.41
N CYS A 273 -31.66 22.44 -17.32
CA CYS A 273 -33.12 22.24 -17.25
C CYS A 273 -33.89 23.43 -16.65
N GLY A 274 -33.19 24.49 -16.23
CA GLY A 274 -33.77 25.63 -15.53
C GLY A 274 -33.97 26.90 -16.35
N ASN A 275 -34.30 26.85 -17.65
CA ASN A 275 -34.82 28.04 -18.33
C ASN A 275 -35.56 27.74 -19.67
N ARG A 276 -36.73 27.10 -19.61
CA ARG A 276 -37.64 27.00 -20.78
C ARG A 276 -38.94 27.78 -20.64
N ASP A 277 -39.00 28.78 -19.75
CA ASP A 277 -40.18 29.65 -19.57
C ASP A 277 -39.86 31.15 -19.39
N THR A 278 -38.78 31.65 -20.00
CA THR A 278 -38.68 33.09 -20.29
C THR A 278 -38.75 33.32 -21.80
N GLY A 279 -39.94 33.70 -22.25
CA GLY A 279 -40.17 34.26 -23.57
C GLY A 279 -39.34 35.54 -23.75
N ILE A 280 -38.12 35.38 -24.24
CA ILE A 280 -37.31 36.48 -24.75
C ILE A 280 -37.65 36.62 -26.23
N GLN A 281 -38.47 37.61 -26.55
CA GLN A 281 -38.67 38.07 -27.92
C GLN A 281 -37.30 38.47 -28.51
N PHE A 282 -36.86 37.70 -29.50
CA PHE A 282 -35.70 38.01 -30.31
C PHE A 282 -36.03 39.22 -31.21
N ARG A 283 -35.70 40.42 -30.75
CA ARG A 283 -35.71 41.63 -31.58
C ARG A 283 -34.54 41.54 -32.55
N ARG A 284 -34.85 41.33 -33.84
CA ARG A 284 -33.91 41.47 -34.96
C ARG A 284 -33.24 42.85 -34.91
N GLY A 285 -31.99 42.88 -34.45
CA GLY A 285 -31.05 43.96 -34.68
C GLY A 285 -30.01 43.48 -35.68
N ALA A 286 -30.09 43.98 -36.91
CA ALA A 286 -29.08 43.75 -37.93
C ALA A 286 -27.76 44.42 -37.50
N ILE A 287 -26.72 43.62 -37.27
CA ILE A 287 -25.34 44.11 -37.24
C ILE A 287 -24.55 43.27 -38.24
N THR A 288 -24.26 43.90 -39.37
CA THR A 288 -23.28 43.47 -40.36
C THR A 288 -21.88 43.67 -39.79
N THR A 289 -21.11 42.61 -39.61
CA THR A 289 -19.64 42.70 -39.69
C THR A 289 -19.05 41.37 -40.16
N LYS A 290 -18.12 41.52 -41.11
CA LYS A 290 -17.49 40.49 -41.94
C LYS A 290 -16.78 39.42 -41.11
N SER A 291 -17.21 38.17 -41.27
CA SER A 291 -16.39 36.99 -40.96
C SER A 291 -15.47 36.70 -42.15
N LYS A 292 -14.15 36.71 -41.89
CA LYS A 292 -13.14 36.14 -42.79
C LYS A 292 -13.14 34.63 -42.60
N SER A 293 -13.58 33.95 -43.65
CA SER A 293 -13.41 32.52 -43.91
C SER A 293 -11.97 32.08 -43.67
N PHE A 294 -11.78 31.06 -42.82
CA PHE A 294 -10.65 30.14 -42.91
C PHE A 294 -11.18 28.71 -42.91
N GLY A 295 -10.71 27.94 -43.89
CA GLY A 295 -11.34 26.74 -44.40
C GLY A 295 -11.25 25.51 -43.51
N ASN A 296 -12.39 24.83 -43.44
CA ASN A 296 -12.61 23.41 -43.72
C ASN A 296 -11.39 22.52 -43.99
N ARG A 297 -11.19 21.49 -43.15
CA ARG A 297 -10.82 20.13 -43.60
C ARG A 297 -10.98 19.11 -42.47
N GLY A 298 -11.82 18.09 -42.70
CA GLY A 298 -11.64 16.77 -42.06
C GLY A 298 -12.84 16.15 -41.35
N ASP A 299 -13.98 16.05 -42.04
CA ASP A 299 -14.94 14.97 -41.75
C ASP A 299 -14.32 13.62 -42.16
N MET A 300 -14.30 12.63 -41.26
CA MET A 300 -14.58 11.24 -41.62
C MET A 300 -14.74 10.33 -40.39
N LEU A 301 -15.75 9.45 -40.49
CA LEU A 301 -16.09 8.31 -39.62
C LEU A 301 -17.06 8.59 -38.46
N ARG A 302 -18.30 8.96 -38.82
CA ARG A 302 -19.49 8.70 -38.00
C ARG A 302 -20.00 7.30 -38.34
N GLY A 303 -19.62 6.32 -37.53
CA GLY A 303 -20.18 4.97 -37.58
C GLY A 303 -21.63 4.97 -37.09
N LYS A 304 -22.52 4.38 -37.90
CA LYS A 304 -23.87 3.98 -37.49
C LYS A 304 -23.78 3.08 -36.26
N VAL A 305 -24.47 3.46 -35.20
CA VAL A 305 -24.88 2.53 -34.14
C VAL A 305 -26.38 2.37 -34.33
N ASP A 306 -26.77 1.15 -34.70
CA ASP A 306 -28.16 0.76 -34.85
C ASP A 306 -28.84 0.79 -33.48
N GLU A 307 -29.93 1.53 -33.44
CA GLU A 307 -30.86 1.69 -32.33
C GLU A 307 -31.71 0.43 -32.29
N LEU A 308 -31.47 -0.45 -31.30
CA LEU A 308 -32.33 -1.60 -31.01
C LEU A 308 -33.37 -1.17 -29.98
N ASP A 309 -34.59 -0.99 -30.48
CA ASP A 309 -35.84 -0.92 -29.70
C ASP A 309 -35.95 -2.13 -28.77
N TYR A 310 -36.09 -1.86 -27.47
CA TYR A 310 -36.60 -2.82 -26.50
C TYR A 310 -37.94 -2.29 -26.01
N ASP A 311 -39.00 -2.79 -26.66
CA ASP A 311 -40.36 -2.80 -26.14
C ASP A 311 -40.45 -3.85 -25.03
N GLU A 312 -40.73 -3.44 -23.80
CA GLU A 312 -41.40 -4.33 -22.86
C GLU A 312 -42.38 -3.54 -21.99
N GLU A 313 -43.65 -3.63 -22.39
CA GLU A 313 -44.83 -3.31 -21.60
C GLU A 313 -44.81 -4.13 -20.30
N HIS A 314 -44.98 -3.48 -19.14
CA HIS A 314 -45.81 -4.07 -18.09
C HIS A 314 -46.55 -3.02 -17.27
N SER A 315 -47.87 -3.06 -17.48
CA SER A 315 -48.93 -2.36 -16.79
C SER A 315 -49.06 -2.84 -15.34
N MET A 316 -49.01 -1.93 -14.38
CA MET A 316 -49.71 -2.08 -13.10
C MET A 316 -50.33 -0.75 -12.69
N GLY A 317 -51.65 -0.77 -12.56
CA GLY A 317 -52.50 0.38 -12.25
C GLY A 317 -52.42 0.87 -10.80
N PRO A 318 -53.22 1.90 -10.47
CA PRO A 318 -53.11 2.62 -9.22
C PRO A 318 -53.92 1.94 -8.10
N MET A 319 -53.31 1.82 -6.91
CA MET A 319 -54.04 1.56 -5.67
C MET A 319 -53.64 2.59 -4.60
N ASN A 320 -54.64 3.31 -4.10
CA ASN A 320 -54.62 4.14 -2.91
C ASN A 320 -56.07 4.16 -2.36
N PRO A 321 -56.37 4.55 -1.11
CA PRO A 321 -55.67 4.45 0.18
C PRO A 321 -56.50 3.63 1.20
N ARG A 322 -55.89 3.15 2.30
CA ARG A 322 -56.54 3.23 3.62
C ARG A 322 -55.58 3.03 4.80
N ARG A 323 -55.82 3.86 5.80
CA ARG A 323 -55.16 4.01 7.11
C ARG A 323 -55.07 2.71 7.91
N HIS A 324 -53.99 2.56 8.68
CA HIS A 324 -54.10 2.38 10.13
C HIS A 324 -52.82 2.79 10.86
N ASN A 325 -53.01 3.57 11.93
CA ASN A 325 -52.04 3.86 12.99
C ASN A 325 -51.65 2.57 13.75
N VAL A 326 -50.46 2.63 14.36
CA VAL A 326 -50.01 2.05 15.65
C VAL A 326 -48.66 1.34 15.48
N GLY A 327 -47.66 1.76 16.26
CA GLY A 327 -46.53 0.90 16.61
C GLY A 327 -45.17 1.57 16.55
N ARG A 328 -44.63 1.92 17.72
CA ARG A 328 -43.21 2.19 17.94
C ARG A 328 -42.37 1.04 17.36
N SER A 329 -41.36 1.34 16.54
CA SER A 329 -40.18 0.48 16.45
C SER A 329 -38.94 1.33 16.15
N LEU A 330 -37.85 0.97 16.82
CA LEU A 330 -36.55 1.58 16.74
C LEU A 330 -36.01 1.53 15.32
N SER A 331 -35.51 2.68 14.85
CA SER A 331 -34.75 2.81 13.62
C SER A 331 -33.38 2.13 13.76
N PRO A 332 -33.04 1.10 12.95
CA PRO A 332 -31.66 0.79 12.65
C PRO A 332 -31.23 1.69 11.49
N ARG A 333 -30.19 2.50 11.72
CA ARG A 333 -29.53 3.27 10.67
C ARG A 333 -29.06 2.34 9.56
N ALA A 334 -29.50 2.66 8.34
CA ALA A 334 -29.07 2.05 7.10
C ALA A 334 -27.55 2.05 6.97
N GLY A 335 -27.02 0.89 6.60
CA GLY A 335 -25.61 0.67 6.33
C GLY A 335 -25.14 1.49 5.13
N GLN A 336 -24.05 2.23 5.35
CA GLN A 336 -23.17 2.66 4.28
C GLN A 336 -22.28 1.47 3.91
N SER A 337 -22.39 1.03 2.66
CA SER A 337 -21.51 0.04 2.05
C SER A 337 -20.07 0.56 2.09
N PHE A 338 -19.23 -0.07 2.90
CA PHE A 338 -17.79 0.14 2.90
C PHE A 338 -17.14 -0.87 1.94
N PHE A 339 -16.56 -0.35 0.86
CA PHE A 339 -15.47 -1.02 0.16
C PHE A 339 -14.20 -0.84 0.99
N LEU A 340 -13.69 -1.93 1.55
CA LEU A 340 -12.29 -2.41 1.54
C LEU A 340 -12.16 -3.63 2.44
#